data_AF-A0AB34J5R2-F1
#
_entry.id   AF-A0AB34J5R2-F1
#
_cell.length_a   1.000
_cell.length_b   1.000
_cell.length_c   1.000
_cell.angle_alpha   90.00
_cell.angle_beta   90.00
_cell.angle_gamma   90.00
#
_symmetry.space_group_name_H-M   'P 1'
#
loop_
_entity.id
_entity.type
_entity.pdbx_description
1 polymer ?
#
loop_
_entity_poly.entity_id
_entity_poly.type
_entity_poly.pdbx_seq_one_letter_code
_entity_poly.pdbx_strand_id
1 'polypeptide(L)'
;MAPAVAVLLSGSFRTLLDCNSSLVAHVHLANPSLRFHTFAFLTVADDAERRAAERLVRHAFPCVRALRVELDADVGAAVARELPPVAALPKGRGTARGKALNIVKMFRGIWAAHRLLRGAAREPPRGECAAGGGGEGEGGAYRLVLRVRPDLCFCKPLDLSAPASAVLAQCDPHTWYLPWWSSKLEWAFDQLALGSAEAMALYASAYRSTLTQMVTNRRELYPEAVMWEHLHSVTDQAKLKMLHGFHATLARPRASGNPYHDDPFGKVRIDAAPSAVFVPRSPTNSCIAEARSLRTLGSRAQGKPHGRRVRALRLREKR
;
A
#
# COMPACT_ATOMS: atom_id res chain seq x y z
N MET A 1 -8.38 8.17 25.58
CA MET A 1 -7.44 7.15 25.05
C MET A 1 -7.27 7.39 23.55
N ALA A 2 -6.04 7.34 23.03
CA ALA A 2 -5.77 7.55 21.61
C ALA A 2 -6.39 6.44 20.74
N PRO A 3 -7.17 6.75 19.68
CA PRO A 3 -7.76 5.74 18.81
C PRO A 3 -6.70 4.86 18.14
N ALA A 4 -6.96 3.56 18.05
CA ALA A 4 -6.10 2.61 17.34
C ALA A 4 -6.43 2.56 15.84
N VAL A 5 -5.40 2.62 15.00
CA VAL A 5 -5.46 2.54 13.55
C VAL A 5 -4.73 1.28 13.08
N ALA A 6 -5.43 0.44 12.32
CA ALA A 6 -4.79 -0.67 11.61
C ALA A 6 -4.15 -0.16 10.32
N VAL A 7 -2.83 -0.28 10.20
CA VAL A 7 -2.08 0.04 8.98
C VAL A 7 -1.93 -1.22 8.15
N LEU A 8 -2.64 -1.29 7.02
CA LEU A 8 -2.55 -2.40 6.07
C LEU A 8 -1.49 -2.09 5.01
N LEU A 9 -0.35 -2.78 5.09
CA LEU A 9 0.72 -2.71 4.10
C LEU A 9 0.61 -3.88 3.14
N SER A 10 0.47 -3.60 1.84
CA SER A 10 0.40 -4.63 0.81
C SER A 10 1.19 -4.27 -0.45
N GLY A 11 2.10 -5.16 -0.87
CA GLY A 11 2.89 -4.97 -2.09
C GLY A 11 4.31 -5.53 -2.01
N SER A 12 5.22 -5.02 -2.84
CA SER A 12 6.60 -5.50 -2.89
C SER A 12 7.44 -5.06 -1.69
N PHE A 13 8.23 -5.97 -1.12
CA PHE A 13 9.16 -5.68 -0.03
C PHE A 13 10.33 -4.78 -0.45
N ARG A 14 10.85 -4.93 -1.68
CA ARG A 14 12.10 -4.29 -2.10
C ARG A 14 12.09 -2.77 -1.93
N THR A 15 10.95 -2.14 -2.20
CA THR A 15 10.73 -0.69 -2.12
C THR A 15 10.38 -0.23 -0.71
N LEU A 16 9.91 -1.13 0.17
CA LEU A 16 9.62 -0.83 1.56
C LEU A 16 10.85 -0.36 2.32
N LEU A 17 12.00 -0.96 2.03
CA LEU A 17 13.27 -0.63 2.67
C LEU A 17 13.68 0.83 2.45
N ASP A 18 13.27 1.41 1.34
CA ASP A 18 13.60 2.80 1.03
C ASP A 18 12.59 3.79 1.62
N CYS A 19 11.37 3.34 1.94
CA CYS A 19 10.27 4.21 2.35
C CYS A 19 9.83 4.05 3.81
N ASN A 20 10.19 2.97 4.50
CA ASN A 20 9.73 2.66 5.86
C ASN A 20 9.96 3.81 6.86
N SER A 21 11.15 4.41 6.85
CA SER A 21 11.53 5.47 7.78
C SER A 21 10.68 6.72 7.57
N SER A 22 10.38 7.03 6.31
CA SER A 22 9.49 8.14 5.96
C SER A 22 8.03 7.87 6.36
N LEU A 23 7.56 6.63 6.20
CA LEU A 23 6.22 6.23 6.63
C LEU A 23 6.07 6.36 8.15
N VAL A 24 7.06 5.88 8.92
CA VAL A 24 7.05 6.03 10.38
C VAL A 24 7.10 7.51 10.77
N ALA A 25 8.04 8.28 10.23
CA ALA A 25 8.19 9.68 10.60
C ALA A 25 6.97 10.54 10.25
N HIS A 26 6.46 10.41 9.02
CA HIS A 26 5.45 11.32 8.50
C HIS A 26 4.01 10.82 8.62
N VAL A 27 3.80 9.58 9.04
CA VAL A 27 2.46 9.06 9.32
C VAL A 27 2.33 8.66 10.78
N HIS A 28 3.23 7.84 11.33
CA HIS A 28 3.07 7.38 12.71
C HIS A 28 3.40 8.48 13.71
N LEU A 29 4.61 9.06 13.63
CA LEU A 29 5.08 10.08 14.57
C LEU A 29 4.41 11.44 14.37
N ALA A 30 3.98 11.73 13.14
CA ALA A 30 3.23 12.93 12.80
C ALA A 30 1.81 12.99 13.39
N ASN A 31 1.27 11.86 13.84
CA ASN A 31 -0.10 11.75 14.37
C ASN A 31 -0.08 11.19 15.81
N PRO A 32 0.46 11.94 16.79
CA PRO A 32 0.64 11.44 18.16
C PRO A 32 -0.68 11.16 18.89
N SER A 33 -1.81 11.67 18.39
CA SER A 33 -3.16 11.39 18.89
C SER A 33 -3.69 10.01 18.49
N LEU A 34 -2.97 9.28 17.62
CA LEU A 34 -3.36 7.96 17.09
C LEU A 34 -2.32 6.90 17.47
N ARG A 35 -2.78 5.66 17.67
CA ARG A 35 -1.90 4.49 17.87
C ARG A 35 -1.91 3.63 16.63
N PHE A 36 -0.75 3.31 16.06
CA PHE A 36 -0.65 2.58 14.80
C PHE A 36 -0.21 1.14 15.01
N HIS A 37 -0.99 0.20 14.49
CA HIS A 37 -0.68 -1.22 14.49
C HIS A 37 -0.58 -1.74 13.05
N THR A 38 0.56 -2.29 12.67
CA THR A 38 0.86 -2.68 11.29
C THR A 38 0.50 -4.14 11.01
N PHE A 39 -0.21 -4.36 9.90
CA PHE A 39 -0.52 -5.66 9.31
C PHE A 39 0.03 -5.68 7.90
N ALA A 40 1.02 -6.53 7.65
CA ALA A 40 1.79 -6.50 6.41
C ALA A 40 1.65 -7.80 5.62
N PHE A 41 1.21 -7.68 4.36
CA PHE A 41 1.30 -8.73 3.36
C PHE A 41 2.30 -8.29 2.28
N LEU A 42 3.48 -8.91 2.24
CA LEU A 42 4.55 -8.49 1.34
C LEU A 42 4.90 -9.58 0.34
N THR A 43 5.26 -9.16 -0.87
CA THR A 43 5.83 -10.06 -1.88
C THR A 43 7.33 -9.84 -2.03
N VAL A 44 8.06 -10.93 -2.20
CA VAL A 44 9.52 -10.97 -2.36
C VAL A 44 9.90 -11.77 -3.60
N ALA A 45 11.11 -11.57 -4.14
CA ALA A 45 11.54 -12.31 -5.32
C ALA A 45 11.92 -13.77 -5.01
N ASP A 46 12.51 -14.02 -3.85
CA ASP A 46 13.08 -15.31 -3.46
C ASP A 46 13.07 -15.53 -1.93
N ASP A 47 13.47 -16.73 -1.50
CA ASP A 47 13.49 -17.11 -0.09
C ASP A 47 14.54 -16.37 0.76
N ALA A 48 15.62 -15.89 0.15
CA ALA A 48 16.60 -15.08 0.87
C ALA A 48 15.99 -13.72 1.25
N GLU A 49 15.27 -13.10 0.31
CA GLU A 49 14.49 -11.90 0.56
C GLU A 49 13.35 -12.14 1.55
N ARG A 50 12.69 -13.30 1.52
CA ARG A 50 11.63 -13.66 2.48
C ARG A 50 12.12 -13.55 3.92
N ARG A 51 13.24 -14.22 4.23
CA ARG A 51 13.87 -14.18 5.56
C ARG A 51 14.33 -12.77 5.95
N ALA A 52 14.80 -11.98 4.99
CA ALA A 52 15.18 -10.59 5.24
C ALA A 52 13.96 -9.72 5.58
N ALA A 53 12.85 -9.87 4.83
CA ALA A 53 11.60 -9.16 5.06
C ALA A 53 11.03 -9.44 6.45
N GLU A 54 10.97 -10.72 6.83
CA GLU A 54 10.44 -11.14 8.14
C GLU A 54 11.17 -10.50 9.32
N ARG A 55 12.50 -10.35 9.23
CA ARG A 55 13.29 -9.67 10.25
C ARG A 55 13.12 -8.16 10.18
N LEU A 56 13.32 -7.57 9.00
CA LEU A 56 13.44 -6.12 8.85
C LEU A 56 12.12 -5.38 9.09
N VAL A 57 10.99 -5.96 8.71
CA VAL A 57 9.68 -5.32 8.92
C VAL A 57 9.38 -5.16 10.41
N ARG A 58 9.71 -6.17 11.24
CA ARG A 58 9.49 -6.11 12.69
C ARG A 58 10.35 -5.05 13.37
N HIS A 59 11.55 -4.78 12.86
CA HIS A 59 12.40 -3.70 13.35
C HIS A 59 12.02 -2.32 12.79
N ALA A 60 11.45 -2.28 11.59
CA ALA A 60 11.13 -1.04 10.90
C ALA A 60 9.88 -0.35 11.45
N PHE A 61 8.95 -1.11 12.02
CA PHE A 61 7.67 -0.58 12.48
C PHE A 61 7.50 -0.77 13.99
N PRO A 62 7.05 0.27 14.73
CA PRO A 62 6.94 0.22 16.19
C PRO A 62 6.02 -0.89 16.72
N CYS A 63 4.98 -1.27 15.97
CA CYS A 63 4.09 -2.35 16.37
C CYS A 63 3.59 -3.12 15.14
N VAL A 64 4.15 -4.32 14.91
CA VAL A 64 3.71 -5.24 13.86
C VAL A 64 2.87 -6.35 14.48
N ARG A 65 1.57 -6.36 14.16
CA ARG A 65 0.60 -7.35 14.69
C ARG A 65 0.55 -8.63 13.87
N ALA A 66 0.68 -8.52 12.55
CA ALA A 66 0.75 -9.67 11.67
C ALA A 66 1.62 -9.38 10.45
N LEU A 67 2.37 -10.37 10.02
CA LEU A 67 3.22 -10.30 8.84
C LEU A 67 3.11 -11.61 8.08
N ARG A 68 2.84 -11.52 6.78
CA ARG A 68 2.90 -12.63 5.83
C ARG A 68 3.74 -12.21 4.64
N VAL A 69 4.69 -13.07 4.27
CA VAL A 69 5.59 -12.84 3.14
C VAL A 69 5.46 -13.99 2.15
N GLU A 70 5.16 -13.67 0.89
CA GLU A 70 5.01 -14.65 -0.19
C GLU A 70 5.98 -14.39 -1.34
N LEU A 71 6.35 -15.44 -2.09
CA LEU A 71 7.11 -15.25 -3.31
C LEU A 71 6.22 -14.62 -4.39
N ASP A 72 6.75 -13.66 -5.13
CA ASP A 72 6.03 -13.03 -6.24
C ASP A 72 5.66 -14.06 -7.34
N ALA A 73 6.46 -15.12 -7.47
CA ALA A 73 6.18 -16.25 -8.35
C ALA A 73 4.93 -17.02 -7.90
N ASP A 74 4.81 -17.34 -6.61
CA ASP A 74 3.65 -18.05 -6.04
C ASP A 74 2.38 -17.22 -6.17
N VAL A 75 2.48 -15.92 -5.90
CA VAL A 75 1.36 -14.98 -6.08
C VAL A 75 0.97 -14.91 -7.55
N GLY A 76 1.93 -14.83 -8.46
CA GLY A 76 1.68 -14.85 -9.91
C GLY A 76 0.98 -16.13 -10.38
N ALA A 77 1.42 -17.29 -9.88
CA ALA A 77 0.80 -18.58 -10.18
C ALA A 77 -0.63 -18.66 -9.61
N ALA A 78 -0.86 -18.16 -8.40
CA ALA A 78 -2.19 -18.13 -7.80
C ALA A 78 -3.15 -17.23 -8.59
N VAL A 79 -2.70 -16.04 -8.99
CA VAL A 79 -3.47 -15.14 -9.85
C VAL A 79 -3.83 -15.79 -11.18
N ALA A 80 -2.89 -16.50 -11.82
CA ALA A 80 -3.15 -17.17 -13.09
C ALA A 80 -4.20 -18.29 -12.96
N ARG A 81 -4.28 -18.97 -11.81
CA ARG A 81 -5.32 -19.97 -11.52
C ARG A 81 -6.69 -19.34 -11.24
N GLU A 82 -6.71 -18.23 -10.50
CA GLU A 82 -7.94 -17.56 -10.08
C GLU A 82 -8.60 -16.76 -11.20
N LEU A 83 -7.81 -16.22 -12.14
CA LEU A 83 -8.30 -15.49 -13.31
C LEU A 83 -7.69 -16.04 -14.61
N PRO A 84 -8.11 -17.24 -15.06
CA PRO A 84 -7.61 -17.85 -16.30
C PRO A 84 -7.66 -16.94 -17.54
N PRO A 85 -8.69 -16.08 -17.73
CA PRO A 85 -8.74 -15.15 -18.87
C PRO A 85 -7.54 -14.20 -18.97
N VAL A 86 -6.86 -13.88 -17.86
CA VAL A 86 -5.64 -13.03 -17.89
C VAL A 86 -4.55 -13.67 -18.75
N ALA A 87 -4.48 -15.00 -18.79
CA ALA A 87 -3.48 -15.71 -19.59
C ALA A 87 -3.67 -15.53 -21.11
N ALA A 88 -4.90 -15.23 -21.55
CA ALA A 88 -5.25 -14.99 -22.94
C ALA A 88 -4.92 -13.57 -23.43
N LEU A 89 -4.54 -12.66 -22.53
CA LEU A 89 -4.10 -11.30 -22.88
C LEU A 89 -2.70 -11.32 -23.54
N PRO A 90 -2.39 -10.38 -24.47
CA PRO A 90 -1.07 -10.28 -25.10
C PRO A 90 0.07 -10.16 -24.08
N LYS A 91 1.16 -10.95 -24.24
CA LYS A 91 2.33 -10.96 -23.34
C LYS A 91 3.37 -9.89 -23.72
N GLY A 92 4.07 -9.34 -22.72
CA GLY A 92 5.20 -8.42 -22.89
C GLY A 92 5.29 -7.36 -21.79
N ARG A 93 6.43 -6.67 -21.65
CA ARG A 93 6.56 -5.56 -20.69
C ARG A 93 5.67 -4.39 -21.13
N GLY A 94 4.83 -3.88 -20.23
CA GLY A 94 3.90 -2.80 -20.55
C GLY A 94 2.63 -3.22 -21.32
N THR A 95 2.47 -4.52 -21.59
CA THR A 95 1.27 -5.04 -22.28
C THR A 95 0.05 -5.13 -21.36
N ALA A 96 -1.12 -5.30 -21.97
CA ALA A 96 -2.39 -5.52 -21.27
C ALA A 96 -2.29 -6.63 -20.22
N ARG A 97 -1.63 -7.75 -20.53
CA ARG A 97 -1.43 -8.85 -19.55
C ARG A 97 -0.59 -8.42 -18.35
N GLY A 98 0.53 -7.72 -18.60
CA GLY A 98 1.42 -7.27 -17.53
C GLY A 98 0.71 -6.29 -16.59
N LYS A 99 -0.05 -5.35 -17.15
CA LYS A 99 -0.87 -4.40 -16.37
C LYS A 99 -1.96 -5.12 -15.59
N ALA A 100 -2.70 -6.03 -16.22
CA ALA A 100 -3.74 -6.84 -15.58
C ALA A 100 -3.18 -7.64 -14.39
N LEU A 101 -2.08 -8.37 -14.60
CA LEU A 101 -1.44 -9.14 -13.53
C LEU A 101 -1.05 -8.25 -12.35
N ASN A 102 -0.48 -7.07 -12.58
CA ASN A 102 -0.09 -6.16 -11.50
C ASN A 102 -1.31 -5.66 -10.71
N ILE A 103 -2.39 -5.29 -11.41
CA ILE A 103 -3.64 -4.82 -10.77
C ILE A 103 -4.26 -5.94 -9.93
N VAL A 104 -4.36 -7.15 -10.49
CA VAL A 104 -4.91 -8.31 -9.77
C VAL A 104 -4.04 -8.65 -8.55
N LYS A 105 -2.70 -8.68 -8.71
CA LYS A 105 -1.77 -8.88 -7.58
C LYS A 105 -1.97 -7.83 -6.49
N MET A 106 -2.21 -6.57 -6.87
CA MET A 106 -2.48 -5.49 -5.92
C MET A 106 -3.75 -5.76 -5.11
N PHE A 107 -4.89 -6.02 -5.77
CA PHE A 107 -6.15 -6.30 -5.06
C PHE A 107 -6.08 -7.56 -4.20
N ARG A 108 -5.43 -8.62 -4.69
CA ARG A 108 -5.15 -9.82 -3.89
C ARG A 108 -4.33 -9.46 -2.64
N GLY A 109 -3.32 -8.61 -2.78
CA GLY A 109 -2.50 -8.13 -1.66
C GLY A 109 -3.30 -7.33 -0.64
N ILE A 110 -4.18 -6.42 -1.11
CA ILE A 110 -5.11 -5.66 -0.25
C ILE A 110 -6.01 -6.62 0.53
N TRP A 111 -6.63 -7.59 -0.16
CA TRP A 111 -7.47 -8.60 0.47
C TRP A 111 -6.71 -9.46 1.48
N ALA A 112 -5.50 -9.89 1.14
CA ALA A 112 -4.67 -10.69 2.03
C ALA A 112 -4.25 -9.92 3.29
N ALA A 113 -3.86 -8.65 3.16
CA ALA A 113 -3.56 -7.78 4.31
C ALA A 113 -4.80 -7.58 5.20
N HIS A 114 -5.98 -7.41 4.60
CA HIS A 114 -7.22 -7.32 5.35
C HIS A 114 -7.58 -8.64 6.08
N ARG A 115 -7.30 -9.80 5.48
CA ARG A 115 -7.45 -11.10 6.17
C ARG A 115 -6.51 -11.25 7.36
N LEU A 116 -5.28 -10.72 7.28
CA LEU A 116 -4.38 -10.70 8.43
C LEU A 116 -4.97 -9.90 9.58
N LEU A 117 -5.55 -8.73 9.30
CA LEU A 117 -6.27 -7.92 10.29
C LEU A 117 -7.39 -8.73 10.95
N ARG A 118 -8.26 -9.37 10.16
CA ARG A 118 -9.37 -10.17 10.71
C ARG A 118 -8.91 -11.37 11.55
N GLY A 119 -7.80 -12.00 11.16
CA GLY A 119 -7.22 -13.13 11.89
C GLY A 119 -6.61 -12.71 13.22
N ALA A 120 -5.75 -11.69 13.20
CA ALA A 120 -5.01 -11.23 14.37
C ALA A 120 -5.79 -10.29 15.30
N ALA A 121 -6.93 -9.73 14.86
CA ALA A 121 -7.85 -8.99 15.73
C ALA A 121 -8.50 -9.88 16.81
N ARG A 122 -8.38 -11.21 16.69
CA ARG A 122 -8.84 -12.18 17.69
C ARG A 122 -7.78 -12.51 18.74
N GLU A 123 -6.54 -12.06 18.56
CA GLU A 123 -5.44 -12.33 19.47
C GLU A 123 -5.06 -11.07 20.25
N PRO A 124 -4.77 -11.17 21.56
CA PRO A 124 -4.31 -10.02 22.34
C PRO A 124 -2.96 -9.47 21.82
N PRO A 125 -2.68 -8.17 21.98
CA PRO A 125 -1.36 -7.62 21.69
C PRO A 125 -0.25 -8.37 22.41
N ARG A 126 0.91 -8.52 21.74
CA ARG A 126 2.13 -9.06 22.35
C ARG A 126 3.26 -8.03 22.27
N GLY A 127 4.09 -7.96 23.31
CA GLY A 127 5.34 -7.19 23.33
C GLY A 127 5.15 -5.67 23.32
N GLU A 128 6.00 -4.95 22.58
CA GLU A 128 6.00 -3.47 22.44
C GLU A 128 4.63 -2.89 22.01
N CYS A 129 3.80 -3.70 21.35
CA CYS A 129 2.41 -3.37 21.00
C CYS A 129 1.44 -3.24 22.20
N ALA A 130 1.80 -3.76 23.38
CA ALA A 130 0.98 -3.74 24.59
C ALA A 130 1.31 -2.57 25.53
N ALA A 131 2.49 -1.93 25.37
CA ALA A 131 3.02 -0.94 26.31
C ALA A 131 2.35 0.46 26.23
N GLY A 132 1.27 0.60 25.47
CA GLY A 132 0.59 1.88 25.19
C GLY A 132 -0.68 2.14 26.02
N GLY A 133 -0.75 1.65 27.25
CA GLY A 133 -1.86 1.91 28.19
C GLY A 133 -2.97 0.87 28.14
N GLY A 134 -2.95 -0.05 29.11
CA GLY A 134 -4.02 -1.00 29.36
C GLY A 134 -5.27 -0.31 29.89
N GLY A 135 -6.41 -0.66 29.31
CA GLY A 135 -7.75 -0.24 29.73
C GLY A 135 -8.75 -0.95 28.83
N GLU A 136 -9.41 -1.95 29.42
CA GLU A 136 -10.56 -2.75 28.95
C GLU A 136 -11.10 -2.42 27.54
N GLY A 137 -10.85 -3.33 26.60
CA GLY A 137 -11.37 -3.25 25.23
C GLY A 137 -10.56 -4.00 24.16
N GLU A 138 -9.45 -4.66 24.50
CA GLU A 138 -8.52 -5.30 23.55
C GLU A 138 -9.03 -6.61 22.89
N GLY A 139 -10.35 -6.80 22.86
CA GLY A 139 -11.06 -7.74 21.98
C GLY A 139 -11.83 -7.07 20.82
N GLY A 140 -11.74 -5.74 20.68
CA GLY A 140 -12.50 -4.96 19.70
C GLY A 140 -11.81 -4.79 18.33
N ALA A 141 -12.59 -4.90 17.26
CA ALA A 141 -12.16 -4.61 15.89
C ALA A 141 -11.69 -3.14 15.75
N TYR A 142 -10.61 -2.91 15.00
CA TYR A 142 -10.10 -1.57 14.71
C TYR A 142 -11.18 -0.73 14.03
N ARG A 143 -11.53 0.43 14.60
CA ARG A 143 -12.52 1.33 13.98
C ARG A 143 -11.96 2.13 12.81
N LEU A 144 -10.63 2.28 12.74
CA LEU A 144 -9.92 2.99 11.69
C LEU A 144 -8.93 2.05 11.00
N VAL A 145 -8.98 2.04 9.67
CA VAL A 145 -8.09 1.24 8.84
C VAL A 145 -7.47 2.13 7.77
N LEU A 146 -6.14 2.19 7.76
CA LEU A 146 -5.33 2.91 6.79
C LEU A 146 -4.61 1.89 5.90
N ARG A 147 -4.93 1.85 4.62
CA ARG A 147 -4.17 1.08 3.63
C ARG A 147 -3.09 1.96 3.01
N VAL A 148 -1.86 1.47 2.97
CA VAL A 148 -0.72 2.17 2.37
C VAL A 148 0.11 1.20 1.53
N ARG A 149 0.61 1.67 0.39
CA ARG A 149 1.59 0.90 -0.39
C ARG A 149 2.99 0.96 0.22
N PRO A 150 3.77 -0.13 0.15
CA PRO A 150 5.12 -0.17 0.68
C PRO A 150 6.11 0.71 -0.09
N ASP A 151 5.83 1.09 -1.34
CA ASP A 151 6.70 1.93 -2.17
C ASP A 151 6.41 3.44 -2.06
N LEU A 152 5.54 3.86 -1.14
CA LEU A 152 5.26 5.27 -0.88
C LEU A 152 6.24 5.87 0.11
N CYS A 153 7.10 6.75 -0.38
CA CYS A 153 8.04 7.52 0.42
C CYS A 153 7.43 8.90 0.70
N PHE A 154 7.02 9.14 1.93
CA PHE A 154 6.44 10.42 2.36
C PHE A 154 7.54 11.47 2.52
N CYS A 155 7.19 12.72 2.24
CA CYS A 155 8.13 13.82 2.33
C CYS A 155 7.64 14.91 3.28
N LYS A 156 6.37 14.88 3.67
CA LYS A 156 5.83 15.78 4.69
C LYS A 156 4.88 15.00 5.58
N PRO A 157 4.71 15.43 6.83
CA PRO A 157 3.67 14.93 7.71
C PRO A 157 2.30 14.87 7.00
N LEU A 158 1.67 13.70 7.04
CA LEU A 158 0.29 13.50 6.62
C LEU A 158 -0.59 13.59 7.86
N ASP A 159 -1.35 14.68 8.01
CA ASP A 159 -2.28 14.83 9.12
C ASP A 159 -3.53 13.97 8.88
N LEU A 160 -3.74 13.01 9.77
CA LEU A 160 -4.88 12.10 9.77
C LEU A 160 -5.91 12.47 10.83
N SER A 161 -5.69 13.52 11.63
CA SER A 161 -6.53 13.84 12.80
C SER A 161 -7.97 14.17 12.41
N ALA A 162 -8.15 15.08 11.45
CA ALA A 162 -9.47 15.46 10.95
C ALA A 162 -10.22 14.30 10.26
N PRO A 163 -9.63 13.58 9.27
CA PRO A 163 -10.33 12.47 8.62
C PRO A 163 -10.55 11.29 9.58
N ALA A 164 -9.64 11.00 10.51
CA ALA A 164 -9.85 9.99 11.54
C ALA A 164 -11.02 10.34 12.45
N SER A 165 -11.10 11.59 12.92
CA SER A 165 -12.22 12.06 13.74
C SER A 165 -13.55 11.97 12.99
N ALA A 166 -13.58 12.34 11.71
CA ALA A 166 -14.79 12.24 10.89
C ALA A 166 -15.26 10.79 10.72
N VAL A 167 -14.35 9.85 10.43
CA VAL A 167 -14.68 8.42 10.32
C VAL A 167 -15.19 7.87 11.66
N LEU A 168 -14.55 8.25 12.77
CA LEU A 168 -14.96 7.81 14.12
C LEU A 168 -16.32 8.39 14.55
N ALA A 169 -16.68 9.58 14.09
CA ALA A 169 -17.93 10.26 14.43
C ALA A 169 -19.12 9.80 13.58
N GLN A 170 -18.90 9.60 12.27
CA GLN A 170 -19.99 9.29 11.34
C GLN A 170 -20.34 7.80 11.32
N CYS A 171 -19.38 6.92 11.67
CA CYS A 171 -19.52 5.46 11.54
C CYS A 171 -20.06 5.02 10.16
N ASP A 172 -19.90 5.84 9.11
CA ASP A 172 -20.45 5.56 7.79
C ASP A 172 -19.60 4.45 7.12
N PRO A 173 -20.17 3.26 6.86
CA PRO A 173 -19.44 2.15 6.26
C PRO A 173 -19.13 2.35 4.77
N HIS A 174 -19.54 3.47 4.17
CA HIS A 174 -19.38 3.73 2.74
C HIS A 174 -18.55 4.99 2.43
N THR A 175 -17.80 5.51 3.40
CA THR A 175 -16.90 6.66 3.19
C THR A 175 -15.42 6.25 3.14
N TRP A 176 -14.74 6.67 2.08
CA TRP A 176 -13.29 6.49 1.91
C TRP A 176 -12.59 7.82 1.67
N TYR A 177 -11.46 8.01 2.35
CA TYR A 177 -10.55 9.13 2.14
C TYR A 177 -9.38 8.68 1.26
N LEU A 178 -9.24 9.30 0.09
CA LEU A 178 -8.24 8.99 -0.92
C LEU A 178 -7.44 10.25 -1.27
N PRO A 179 -6.15 10.17 -1.63
CA PRO A 179 -5.39 11.35 -2.02
C PRO A 179 -5.99 12.13 -3.21
N TRP A 180 -6.72 11.45 -4.08
CA TRP A 180 -7.43 12.05 -5.20
C TRP A 180 -8.50 11.10 -5.75
N TRP A 181 -9.56 11.67 -6.31
CA TRP A 181 -10.56 10.97 -7.11
C TRP A 181 -11.27 11.97 -8.04
N SER A 182 -11.98 11.47 -9.05
CA SER A 182 -12.80 12.30 -9.94
C SER A 182 -14.03 11.53 -10.42
N SER A 183 -15.23 12.06 -10.15
CA SER A 183 -16.47 11.54 -10.75
C SER A 183 -16.54 11.78 -12.25
N LYS A 184 -15.96 12.90 -12.74
CA LYS A 184 -15.96 13.22 -14.18
C LYS A 184 -15.19 12.18 -15.00
N LEU A 185 -14.10 11.66 -14.44
CA LEU A 185 -13.30 10.59 -15.06
C LEU A 185 -13.71 9.20 -14.60
N GLU A 186 -14.55 9.10 -13.57
CA GLU A 186 -14.87 7.85 -12.89
C GLU A 186 -13.59 7.14 -12.40
N TRP A 187 -12.66 7.88 -11.78
CA TRP A 187 -11.36 7.38 -11.33
C TRP A 187 -11.15 7.63 -9.82
N ALA A 188 -10.49 6.69 -9.14
CA ALA A 188 -10.14 6.78 -7.72
C ALA A 188 -8.67 6.39 -7.49
N PHE A 189 -7.89 7.24 -6.82
CA PHE A 189 -6.45 7.02 -6.68
C PHE A 189 -6.12 5.93 -5.67
N ASP A 190 -5.41 4.89 -6.11
CA ASP A 190 -5.25 3.61 -5.40
C ASP A 190 -3.97 3.50 -4.57
N GLN A 191 -3.31 4.62 -4.22
CA GLN A 191 -2.00 4.59 -3.56
C GLN A 191 -2.11 4.53 -2.03
N LEU A 192 -3.13 5.17 -1.47
CA LEU A 192 -3.43 5.23 -0.04
C LEU A 192 -4.94 5.36 0.15
N ALA A 193 -5.49 4.75 1.19
CA ALA A 193 -6.90 4.88 1.54
C ALA A 193 -7.11 4.80 3.05
N LEU A 194 -7.99 5.63 3.59
CA LEU A 194 -8.43 5.59 4.99
C LEU A 194 -9.96 5.44 5.04
N GLY A 195 -10.45 4.60 5.94
CA GLY A 195 -11.89 4.43 6.19
C GLY A 195 -12.16 3.70 7.50
N SER A 196 -13.45 3.44 7.76
CA SER A 196 -13.87 2.54 8.84
C SER A 196 -13.43 1.10 8.55
N ALA A 197 -13.48 0.22 9.54
CA ALA A 197 -13.21 -1.20 9.31
C ALA A 197 -14.18 -1.80 8.28
N GLU A 198 -15.45 -1.43 8.36
CA GLU A 198 -16.51 -1.86 7.45
C GLU A 198 -16.24 -1.36 6.03
N ALA A 199 -15.93 -0.06 5.87
CA ALA A 199 -15.57 0.52 4.57
C ALA A 199 -14.32 -0.15 3.99
N MET A 200 -13.29 -0.39 4.80
CA MET A 200 -12.07 -1.02 4.32
C MET A 200 -12.21 -2.53 4.09
N ALA A 201 -13.20 -3.18 4.71
CA ALA A 201 -13.59 -4.55 4.38
C ALA A 201 -14.25 -4.63 2.99
N LEU A 202 -15.16 -3.69 2.69
CA LEU A 202 -15.76 -3.54 1.36
C LEU A 202 -14.70 -3.20 0.30
N TYR A 203 -13.79 -2.27 0.64
CA TYR A 203 -12.62 -1.93 -0.17
C TYR A 203 -11.77 -3.16 -0.50
N ALA A 204 -11.67 -4.13 0.41
CA ALA A 204 -10.87 -5.32 0.19
C ALA A 204 -11.63 -6.44 -0.55
N SER A 205 -12.97 -6.51 -0.44
CA SER A 205 -13.75 -7.68 -0.88
C SER A 205 -14.06 -7.75 -2.38
N ALA A 206 -14.08 -6.64 -3.12
CA ALA A 206 -14.52 -6.66 -4.52
C ALA A 206 -13.51 -7.24 -5.54
N TYR A 207 -12.44 -7.89 -5.07
CA TYR A 207 -11.50 -8.65 -5.91
C TYR A 207 -12.17 -9.64 -6.88
N ARG A 208 -13.24 -10.32 -6.43
CA ARG A 208 -13.81 -11.45 -7.17
C ARG A 208 -14.75 -11.04 -8.31
N SER A 209 -15.55 -10.00 -8.12
CA SER A 209 -16.58 -9.55 -9.08
C SER A 209 -15.99 -8.59 -10.13
N THR A 210 -15.33 -7.52 -9.69
CA THR A 210 -14.88 -6.43 -10.56
C THR A 210 -13.79 -6.89 -11.52
N LEU A 211 -12.76 -7.59 -11.02
CA LEU A 211 -11.62 -7.98 -11.87
C LEU A 211 -11.98 -9.04 -12.91
N THR A 212 -12.86 -9.99 -12.57
CA THR A 212 -13.31 -11.02 -13.51
C THR A 212 -14.03 -10.39 -14.70
N GLN A 213 -14.94 -9.43 -14.44
CA GLN A 213 -15.67 -8.71 -15.48
C GLN A 213 -14.72 -7.86 -16.34
N MET A 214 -13.83 -7.08 -15.71
CA MET A 214 -12.93 -6.17 -16.43
C MET A 214 -11.87 -6.89 -17.28
N VAL A 215 -11.29 -7.99 -16.79
CA VAL A 215 -10.33 -8.81 -17.57
C VAL A 215 -11.03 -9.44 -18.77
N THR A 216 -12.27 -9.90 -18.60
CA THR A 216 -13.07 -10.51 -19.69
C THR A 216 -13.37 -9.50 -20.79
N ASN A 217 -13.61 -8.24 -20.42
CA ASN A 217 -13.93 -7.15 -21.35
C ASN A 217 -12.70 -6.58 -22.11
N ARG A 218 -11.49 -7.10 -21.89
CA ARG A 218 -10.23 -6.76 -22.61
C ARG A 218 -9.91 -5.25 -22.71
N ARG A 219 -10.45 -4.43 -21.81
CA ARG A 219 -10.14 -2.99 -21.76
C ARG A 219 -8.73 -2.77 -21.24
N GLU A 220 -8.09 -1.67 -21.64
CA GLU A 220 -6.85 -1.24 -21.02
C GLU A 220 -7.11 -0.99 -19.54
N LEU A 221 -6.56 -1.85 -18.67
CA LEU A 221 -6.80 -1.76 -17.25
C LEU A 221 -5.97 -0.62 -16.66
N TYR A 222 -6.65 0.44 -16.28
CA TYR A 222 -6.11 1.55 -15.52
C TYR A 222 -6.42 1.33 -14.03
N PRO A 223 -5.42 1.26 -13.14
CA PRO A 223 -5.67 0.95 -11.72
C PRO A 223 -6.72 1.86 -11.09
N GLU A 224 -6.71 3.15 -11.43
CA GLU A 224 -7.60 4.15 -10.87
C GLU A 224 -9.05 4.02 -11.38
N ALA A 225 -9.24 3.66 -12.65
CA ALA A 225 -10.57 3.35 -13.19
C ALA A 225 -11.12 2.06 -12.57
N VAL A 226 -10.28 1.02 -12.48
CA VAL A 226 -10.63 -0.25 -11.84
C VAL A 226 -11.00 -0.01 -10.37
N MET A 227 -10.27 0.86 -9.66
CA MET A 227 -10.56 1.19 -8.27
C MET A 227 -11.89 1.91 -8.12
N TRP A 228 -12.24 2.83 -9.03
CA TRP A 228 -13.55 3.49 -8.99
C TRP A 228 -14.69 2.50 -9.22
N GLU A 229 -14.61 1.70 -10.29
CA GLU A 229 -15.59 0.65 -10.59
C GLU A 229 -15.71 -0.32 -9.41
N HIS A 230 -14.58 -0.69 -8.80
CA HIS A 230 -14.53 -1.54 -7.62
C HIS A 230 -15.30 -0.92 -6.45
N LEU A 231 -15.06 0.35 -6.12
CA LEU A 231 -15.72 1.02 -4.99
C LEU A 231 -17.23 1.24 -5.23
N HIS A 232 -17.66 1.46 -6.45
CA HIS A 232 -19.08 1.59 -6.78
C HIS A 232 -19.77 0.23 -6.91
N SER A 233 -19.05 -0.82 -7.33
CA SER A 233 -19.62 -2.17 -7.41
C SER A 233 -19.96 -2.80 -6.06
N VAL A 234 -19.37 -2.31 -4.97
CA VAL A 234 -19.68 -2.77 -3.61
C VAL A 234 -20.84 -2.01 -2.97
N THR A 235 -21.13 -0.79 -3.44
CA THR A 235 -22.25 0.03 -2.96
C THR A 235 -22.49 1.22 -3.89
N ASP A 236 -23.77 1.47 -4.21
CA ASP A 236 -24.18 2.69 -4.93
C ASP A 236 -24.06 3.95 -4.06
N GLN A 237 -23.80 3.79 -2.76
CA GLN A 237 -23.66 4.87 -1.79
C GLN A 237 -22.19 5.23 -1.52
N ALA A 238 -21.27 4.87 -2.41
CA ALA A 238 -19.85 5.14 -2.24
C ALA A 238 -19.58 6.64 -2.11
N LYS A 239 -19.05 7.07 -0.96
CA LYS A 239 -18.68 8.46 -0.67
C LYS A 239 -17.17 8.59 -0.68
N LEU A 240 -16.62 9.13 -1.75
CA LEU A 240 -15.19 9.40 -1.84
C LEU A 240 -14.90 10.83 -1.35
N LYS A 241 -13.94 10.94 -0.44
CA LYS A 241 -13.46 12.20 0.14
C LYS A 241 -11.99 12.36 -0.23
N MET A 242 -11.56 13.58 -0.50
CA MET A 242 -10.14 13.85 -0.70
C MET A 242 -9.41 13.88 0.64
N LEU A 243 -8.25 13.24 0.68
CA LEU A 243 -7.28 13.34 1.76
C LEU A 243 -6.26 14.43 1.41
N HIS A 244 -6.40 15.58 2.06
CA HIS A 244 -5.50 16.70 1.86
C HIS A 244 -4.11 16.45 2.48
N GLY A 245 -3.09 17.15 1.99
CA GLY A 245 -1.72 17.05 2.53
C GLY A 245 -0.94 15.81 2.09
N PHE A 246 -1.41 15.06 1.10
CA PHE A 246 -0.66 13.93 0.56
C PHE A 246 0.59 14.40 -0.21
N HIS A 247 1.75 14.22 0.41
CA HIS A 247 3.06 14.56 -0.13
C HIS A 247 3.98 13.35 -0.09
N ALA A 248 3.99 12.58 -1.18
CA ALA A 248 4.79 11.37 -1.31
C ALA A 248 5.38 11.21 -2.71
N THR A 249 6.36 10.31 -2.81
CA THR A 249 6.95 9.81 -4.05
C THR A 249 6.84 8.29 -4.11
N LEU A 250 6.89 7.73 -5.32
CA LEU A 250 6.97 6.27 -5.51
C LEU A 250 8.41 5.84 -5.70
N ALA A 251 8.93 5.04 -4.76
CA ALA A 251 10.24 4.41 -4.92
C ALA A 251 10.16 3.30 -5.98
N ARG A 252 11.06 3.38 -6.96
CA ARG A 252 11.16 2.43 -8.08
C ARG A 252 12.56 1.86 -8.18
N PRO A 253 12.73 0.57 -8.47
CA PRO A 253 14.04 -0.03 -8.62
C PRO A 253 14.75 0.50 -9.87
N ARG A 254 16.03 0.87 -9.77
CA ARG A 254 16.94 1.04 -10.94
C ARG A 254 17.84 -0.16 -11.11
N ALA A 255 18.31 -0.36 -12.34
CA ALA A 255 19.39 -1.32 -12.65
C ALA A 255 20.69 -1.03 -11.88
N SER A 256 20.95 0.23 -11.51
CA SER A 256 22.10 0.64 -10.71
C SER A 256 22.01 0.28 -9.23
N GLY A 257 20.87 -0.25 -8.76
CA GLY A 257 20.62 -0.62 -7.36
C GLY A 257 20.14 0.53 -6.46
N ASN A 258 20.32 1.79 -6.87
CA ASN A 258 19.72 2.93 -6.16
C ASN A 258 18.29 3.16 -6.65
N PRO A 259 17.28 3.26 -5.77
CA PRO A 259 15.93 3.57 -6.20
C PRO A 259 15.88 4.97 -6.84
N TYR A 260 14.95 5.13 -7.77
CA TYR A 260 14.50 6.45 -8.20
C TYR A 260 13.09 6.69 -7.73
N HIS A 261 12.69 7.96 -7.75
CA HIS A 261 11.44 8.40 -7.17
C HIS A 261 10.61 9.04 -8.27
N ASP A 262 9.40 8.51 -8.47
CA ASP A 262 8.43 9.03 -9.41
C ASP A 262 7.37 9.88 -8.71
N ASP A 263 6.80 10.83 -9.45
CA ASP A 263 5.56 11.51 -9.07
C ASP A 263 4.42 10.47 -9.01
N PRO A 264 3.78 10.22 -7.85
CA PRO A 264 2.67 9.29 -7.74
C PRO A 264 1.52 9.68 -8.68
N PHE A 265 1.31 10.97 -8.90
CA PHE A 265 0.27 11.50 -9.79
C PHE A 265 0.74 11.69 -11.23
N GLY A 266 2.02 11.42 -11.54
CA GLY A 266 2.60 11.77 -12.83
C GLY A 266 1.83 11.14 -14.00
N LYS A 267 1.49 9.84 -13.87
CA LYS A 267 0.73 9.12 -14.88
C LYS A 267 -0.72 9.60 -14.97
N VAL A 268 -1.40 9.74 -13.82
CA VAL A 268 -2.79 10.27 -13.76
C VAL A 268 -2.87 11.64 -14.41
N ARG A 269 -1.90 12.53 -14.20
CA ARG A 269 -1.90 13.87 -14.79
C ARG A 269 -1.75 13.84 -16.30
N ILE A 270 -0.88 12.99 -16.83
CA ILE A 270 -0.71 12.84 -18.29
C ILE A 270 -2.02 12.35 -18.91
N ASP A 271 -2.63 11.34 -18.29
CA ASP A 271 -3.80 10.67 -18.86
C ASP A 271 -5.11 11.46 -18.62
N ALA A 272 -5.19 12.25 -17.54
CA ALA A 272 -6.32 13.13 -17.21
C ALA A 272 -6.21 14.54 -17.81
N ALA A 273 -5.05 14.93 -18.36
CA ALA A 273 -4.85 16.24 -18.97
C ALA A 273 -5.91 16.61 -20.02
N PRO A 274 -6.37 15.69 -20.90
CA PRO A 274 -7.42 15.98 -21.86
C PRO A 274 -8.77 16.38 -21.23
N SER A 275 -9.00 16.07 -19.96
CA SER A 275 -10.32 16.21 -19.30
C SER A 275 -10.45 17.45 -18.43
N ALA A 276 -9.42 18.32 -18.39
CA ALA A 276 -9.34 19.53 -17.56
C ALA A 276 -9.62 19.30 -16.06
N VAL A 277 -9.37 18.08 -15.57
CA VAL A 277 -9.54 17.75 -14.15
C VAL A 277 -8.28 18.14 -13.39
N PHE A 278 -8.44 18.81 -12.25
CA PHE A 278 -7.31 19.11 -11.38
C PHE A 278 -6.75 17.83 -10.77
N VAL A 279 -5.48 17.53 -11.06
CA VAL A 279 -4.71 16.47 -10.44
C VAL A 279 -3.58 17.11 -9.63
N PRO A 280 -3.45 16.81 -8.32
CA PRO A 280 -2.40 17.35 -7.49
C PRO A 280 -1.00 17.14 -8.07
N ARG A 281 -0.12 18.11 -7.85
CA ARG A 281 1.31 17.97 -8.13
C ARG A 281 2.04 17.43 -6.90
N SER A 282 2.80 16.35 -7.05
CA SER A 282 3.76 15.98 -6.03
C SER A 282 4.94 16.97 -6.06
N PRO A 283 5.42 17.47 -4.90
CA PRO A 283 6.59 18.33 -4.84
C PRO A 283 7.87 17.50 -4.99
N THR A 284 8.04 16.83 -6.13
CA THR A 284 9.01 15.74 -6.33
C THR A 284 10.46 16.12 -6.04
N ASN A 285 10.93 17.31 -6.43
CA ASN A 285 12.34 17.68 -6.24
C ASN A 285 12.72 17.86 -4.75
N SER A 286 11.89 18.54 -3.95
CA SER A 286 12.13 18.66 -2.49
C SER A 286 11.86 17.33 -1.79
N CYS A 287 10.85 16.60 -2.26
CA CYS A 287 10.50 15.27 -1.76
C CYS A 287 11.65 14.26 -1.84
N ILE A 288 12.35 14.25 -2.98
CA ILE A 288 13.48 13.35 -3.22
C ILE A 288 14.64 13.67 -2.28
N ALA A 289 14.92 14.94 -2.04
CA ALA A 289 15.98 15.36 -1.12
C ALA A 289 15.68 14.89 0.31
N GLU A 290 14.44 15.06 0.76
CA GLU A 290 13.98 14.71 2.11
C GLU A 290 13.94 13.19 2.33
N ALA A 291 13.40 12.42 1.37
CA ALA A 291 13.40 10.96 1.41
C ALA A 291 14.83 10.38 1.47
N ARG A 292 15.79 10.99 0.77
CA ARG A 292 17.21 10.60 0.84
C ARG A 292 17.83 10.90 2.21
N SER A 293 17.51 12.04 2.81
CA SER A 293 18.02 12.44 4.13
C SER A 293 17.59 11.46 5.23
N LEU A 294 16.33 11.02 5.21
CA LEU A 294 15.79 10.06 6.17
C LEU A 294 16.41 8.66 6.01
N ARG A 295 16.74 8.23 4.78
CA ARG A 295 17.49 6.98 4.54
C ARG A 295 18.86 7.01 5.20
N THR A 296 19.58 8.13 5.13
CA THR A 296 20.88 8.29 5.79
C THR A 296 20.77 8.20 7.32
N LEU A 297 19.69 8.72 7.91
CA LEU A 297 19.42 8.60 9.34
C LEU A 297 19.07 7.16 9.74
N GLY A 298 18.17 6.50 8.98
CA GLY A 298 17.81 5.10 9.21
C GLY A 298 19.00 4.14 9.07
N SER A 299 19.88 4.36 8.08
CA SER A 299 21.09 3.54 7.88
C SER A 299 22.17 3.74 8.95
N ARG A 300 22.19 4.87 9.65
CA ARG A 300 23.07 5.11 10.81
C ARG A 300 22.50 4.46 12.07
N ALA A 301 21.19 4.50 12.27
CA ALA A 301 20.51 3.87 13.40
C ALA A 301 20.45 2.33 13.29
N GLN A 302 20.40 1.77 12.07
CA GLN A 302 20.26 0.33 11.83
C GLN A 302 21.58 -0.45 11.73
N GLY A 303 22.73 0.21 11.97
CA GLY A 303 24.04 -0.36 11.66
C GLY A 303 24.23 -0.49 10.15
N LYS A 304 25.45 -0.24 9.66
CA LYS A 304 25.76 -0.33 8.22
C LYS A 304 25.28 -1.68 7.68
N PRO A 305 24.33 -1.74 6.72
CA PRO A 305 24.13 -2.96 5.97
C PRO A 305 25.42 -3.15 5.19
N HIS A 306 26.13 -4.26 5.42
CA HIS A 306 27.30 -4.62 4.63
C HIS A 306 26.90 -4.73 3.15
N GLY A 307 27.07 -3.63 2.42
CA GLY A 307 26.88 -3.49 0.98
C GLY A 307 27.92 -4.23 0.14
N ARG A 308 28.36 -5.41 0.57
CA ARG A 308 29.27 -6.28 -0.17
C ARG A 308 28.84 -7.73 -0.01
N ARG A 309 27.81 -8.17 -0.76
CA ARG A 309 27.63 -9.57 -1.27
C ARG A 309 26.26 -9.84 -1.93
N VAL A 310 25.79 -8.96 -2.82
CA VAL A 310 24.73 -9.33 -3.81
C VAL A 310 25.21 -9.10 -5.25
N ARG A 311 26.53 -9.26 -5.48
CA ARG A 311 27.16 -9.10 -6.81
C ARG A 311 27.79 -10.37 -7.36
N ALA A 312 27.65 -11.51 -6.70
CA ALA A 312 28.23 -12.78 -7.13
C ALA A 312 27.14 -13.84 -7.32
N LEU A 313 26.34 -13.73 -8.38
CA LEU A 313 25.55 -14.85 -8.95
C LEU A 313 24.98 -14.53 -10.36
N ARG A 314 25.66 -13.67 -11.14
CA ARG A 314 25.31 -13.38 -12.54
C ARG A 314 26.49 -13.50 -13.51
N LEU A 315 27.44 -14.38 -13.21
CA LEU A 315 28.50 -14.77 -14.13
C LEU A 315 28.81 -16.24 -13.91
N ARG A 316 28.04 -17.12 -14.55
CA ARG A 316 28.44 -18.49 -14.99
C ARG A 316 27.29 -19.19 -15.69
N GLU A 317 26.88 -18.66 -16.83
CA GLU A 317 26.23 -19.43 -17.91
C GLU A 317 26.71 -18.86 -19.24
N LYS A 318 27.99 -19.11 -19.51
CA LYS A 318 28.55 -19.20 -20.86
C LYS A 318 29.78 -20.12 -20.75
N ARG A 319 29.54 -21.40 -20.97
CA ARG A 319 30.41 -22.36 -21.65
C ARG A 319 29.54 -23.56 -21.98
#